data_AF-A0A7C4LIR7-F1
#
_entry.id   AF-A0A7C4LIR7-F1
#
_cell.length_a   1.000
_cell.length_b   1.000
_cell.length_c   1.000
_cell.angle_alpha   90.00
_cell.angle_beta   90.00
_cell.angle_gamma   90.00
#
_symmetry.space_group_name_H-M   'P 1'
#
loop_
_entity.id
_entity.type
_entity.pdbx_description
1 polymer ?
#
loop_
_entity_poly.entity_id
_entity_poly.type
_entity_poly.pdbx_seq_one_letter_code
_entity_poly.pdbx_strand_id
1 'polypeptide(L)'
;MKKFALRLWRDEAGFVVSTELVLVATIVVIGLITGLTTIRDQVSTELADVADAISEVDQSYSFGAITAHASSTSGTLFDDATDFCENTAAGVADQDGDVTQCLVINLAATSE
;
A
#
# COMPACT_ATOMS: atom_id res chain seq x y z
N MET A 1 37.17 45.18 30.42
CA MET A 1 37.04 43.78 30.87
C MET A 1 35.65 43.45 31.46
N LYS A 2 35.10 44.23 32.40
CA LYS A 2 33.76 43.97 32.99
C LYS A 2 32.61 43.81 31.99
N LYS A 3 32.59 44.60 30.90
CA LYS A 3 31.57 44.52 29.85
C LYS A 3 31.59 43.21 29.04
N PHE A 4 32.74 42.54 28.97
CA PHE A 4 32.89 41.27 28.24
C PHE A 4 32.39 40.10 29.10
N ALA A 5 32.77 40.10 30.38
CA ALA A 5 32.26 39.13 31.36
C ALA A 5 30.73 39.22 31.52
N LEU A 6 30.17 40.43 31.55
CA LEU A 6 28.71 40.63 31.59
C LEU A 6 27.97 40.20 30.33
N ARG A 7 28.64 40.22 29.16
CA ARG A 7 28.07 39.71 27.91
C ARG A 7 28.02 38.18 27.94
N LEU A 8 29.10 37.54 28.34
CA LEU A 8 29.18 36.07 28.48
C LEU A 8 28.19 35.52 29.52
N TRP A 9 27.92 36.28 30.59
CA TRP A 9 26.98 35.89 31.64
C TRP A 9 25.50 36.14 31.30
N ARG A 10 25.23 36.88 30.21
CA ARG A 10 23.89 37.11 29.65
C ARG A 10 23.72 36.45 28.28
N ASP A 11 24.68 35.60 27.91
CA ASP A 11 24.70 34.92 26.63
C ASP A 11 23.85 33.65 26.74
N GLU A 12 22.54 33.81 26.54
CA GLU A 12 21.57 32.71 26.41
C GLU A 12 21.49 32.20 24.96
N ALA A 13 22.40 32.63 24.05
CA ALA A 13 22.37 32.26 22.63
C ALA A 13 22.67 30.78 22.34
N GLY A 14 22.87 29.97 23.38
CA GLY A 14 22.94 28.51 23.32
C GLY A 14 21.98 27.81 24.30
N PHE A 15 21.13 28.55 25.01
CA PHE A 15 20.17 27.99 25.97
C PHE A 15 18.83 27.71 25.26
N VAL A 16 18.89 26.95 24.16
CA VAL A 16 17.76 26.09 23.84
C VAL A 16 17.87 24.96 24.84
N VAL A 17 17.09 25.06 25.91
CA VAL A 17 16.89 23.99 26.88
C VAL A 17 16.64 22.71 26.08
N SER A 18 17.58 21.79 26.25
CA SER A 18 17.80 20.61 25.41
C SER A 18 16.59 19.67 25.34
N THR A 19 15.64 19.81 26.27
CA THR A 19 14.47 18.93 26.39
C THR A 19 13.33 19.27 25.43
N GLU A 20 13.07 20.55 25.17
CA GLU A 20 11.94 21.01 24.37
C GLU A 20 12.16 20.72 22.88
N LEU A 21 13.39 20.91 22.39
CA LEU A 21 13.74 20.57 21.01
C LEU A 21 13.72 19.05 20.79
N VAL A 22 14.15 18.26 21.78
CA VAL A 22 14.06 16.80 21.74
C VAL A 22 12.60 16.34 21.73
N LEU A 23 11.73 16.96 22.53
CA LEU A 23 10.29 16.67 22.53
C LEU A 23 9.65 16.95 21.17
N VAL A 24 9.97 18.08 20.55
CA VAL A 24 9.46 18.41 19.20
C VAL A 24 10.01 17.41 18.17
N ALA A 25 11.30 17.08 18.23
CA ALA A 25 11.93 16.16 17.32
C ALA A 25 11.32 14.74 17.40
N THR A 26 11.01 14.24 18.59
CA THR A 26 10.40 12.91 18.75
C THR A 26 8.97 12.87 18.22
N ILE A 27 8.18 13.92 18.42
CA ILE A 27 6.82 14.03 17.85
C ILE A 27 6.89 14.02 16.32
N VAL A 28 7.82 14.78 15.73
CA VAL A 28 8.01 14.82 14.28
C VAL A 28 8.42 13.44 13.75
N VAL A 29 9.35 12.75 14.40
CA VAL A 29 9.79 11.41 13.98
C VAL A 29 8.65 10.40 14.05
N ILE A 30 7.84 10.41 15.12
CA ILE A 30 6.68 9.51 15.24
C ILE A 30 5.66 9.80 14.14
N GLY A 31 5.36 11.07 13.87
CA GLY A 31 4.44 11.47 12.81
C GLY A 31 4.95 11.10 11.41
N LEU A 32 6.26 11.16 11.18
CA LEU A 32 6.88 10.71 9.93
C LEU A 32 6.81 9.19 9.77
N ILE A 33 7.01 8.42 10.84
CA ILE A 33 6.90 6.96 10.80
C ILE A 33 5.47 6.55 10.44
N THR A 34 4.47 7.08 11.14
CA THR A 34 3.06 6.73 10.88
C THR A 34 2.60 7.22 9.50
N GLY A 35 3.03 8.42 9.08
CA GLY A 35 2.74 8.94 7.74
C GLY A 35 3.41 8.15 6.61
N LEU A 36 4.62 7.63 6.82
CA LEU A 36 5.29 6.80 5.83
C LEU A 36 4.67 5.39 5.75
N THR A 37 4.21 4.83 6.88
CA THR A 37 3.51 3.54 6.86
C THR A 37 2.20 3.63 6.10
N THR A 38 1.42 4.70 6.27
CA THR A 38 0.16 4.86 5.52
C THR A 38 0.39 5.02 4.02
N ILE A 39 1.40 5.80 3.61
CA ILE A 39 1.75 5.94 2.19
C ILE A 39 2.16 4.59 1.60
N ARG A 40 2.99 3.82 2.31
CA ARG A 40 3.41 2.48 1.86
C ARG A 40 2.20 1.58 1.65
N ASP A 41 1.29 1.58 2.61
CA ASP A 41 0.14 0.67 2.60
C ASP A 41 -0.83 1.07 1.46
N GLN A 42 -1.10 2.37 1.28
CA GLN A 42 -1.89 2.89 0.15
C GLN A 42 -1.27 2.55 -1.21
N VAL A 43 0.04 2.73 -1.37
CA VAL A 43 0.73 2.36 -2.62
C VAL A 43 0.56 0.86 -2.90
N SER A 44 0.65 0.01 -1.88
CA SER A 44 0.48 -1.43 -2.05
C SER A 44 -0.94 -1.81 -2.48
N THR A 45 -1.96 -1.12 -1.96
CA THR A 45 -3.36 -1.30 -2.38
C THR A 45 -3.55 -0.88 -3.83
N GLU A 46 -3.08 0.30 -4.23
CA GLU A 46 -3.21 0.78 -5.62
C GLU A 46 -2.51 -0.14 -6.63
N LEU A 47 -1.33 -0.67 -6.29
CA LEU A 47 -0.63 -1.64 -7.16
C LEU A 47 -1.42 -2.92 -7.34
N ALA A 48 -2.13 -3.33 -6.30
CA ALA A 48 -2.90 -4.53 -6.31
C ALA A 48 -4.25 -4.29 -7.05
N ASP A 49 -4.81 -3.07 -7.02
CA ASP A 49 -5.99 -2.70 -7.84
C ASP A 49 -5.62 -2.68 -9.32
N VAL A 50 -4.41 -2.22 -9.64
CA VAL A 50 -3.85 -2.31 -11.00
C VAL A 50 -3.68 -3.77 -11.44
N ALA A 51 -3.27 -4.67 -10.53
CA ALA A 51 -3.13 -6.08 -10.85
C ALA A 51 -4.49 -6.73 -11.15
N ASP A 52 -5.53 -6.41 -10.37
CA ASP A 52 -6.89 -6.88 -10.60
C ASP A 52 -7.45 -6.36 -11.94
N ALA A 53 -7.26 -5.07 -12.22
CA ALA A 53 -7.63 -4.49 -13.51
C ALA A 53 -6.93 -5.15 -14.70
N ILE A 54 -5.68 -5.62 -14.54
CA ILE A 54 -4.96 -6.39 -15.57
C ILE A 54 -5.52 -7.81 -15.68
N SER A 55 -5.92 -8.43 -14.57
CA SER A 55 -6.53 -9.76 -14.54
C SER A 55 -7.85 -9.78 -15.33
N GLU A 56 -8.68 -8.75 -15.15
CA GLU A 56 -9.96 -8.59 -15.84
C GLU A 56 -9.81 -8.15 -17.32
N VAL A 57 -8.58 -7.92 -17.82
CA VAL A 57 -8.38 -7.65 -19.25
C VAL A 57 -8.74 -8.89 -20.06
N ASP A 58 -9.85 -8.79 -20.79
CA ASP A 58 -10.32 -9.82 -21.70
C ASP A 58 -9.29 -10.10 -22.82
N GLN A 59 -8.57 -11.22 -22.72
CA GLN A 59 -7.62 -11.71 -23.71
C GLN A 59 -8.26 -12.66 -24.75
N SER A 60 -9.59 -12.69 -24.86
CA SER A 60 -10.29 -13.66 -25.67
C SER A 60 -10.31 -13.30 -27.16
N TYR A 61 -9.48 -13.99 -27.93
CA TYR A 61 -9.75 -14.24 -29.35
C TYR A 61 -10.28 -15.67 -29.49
N SER A 62 -11.58 -15.81 -29.77
CA SER A 62 -12.18 -17.11 -30.08
C SER A 62 -12.40 -17.26 -31.57
N PHE A 63 -11.83 -18.30 -32.17
CA PHE A 63 -12.24 -18.77 -33.50
C PHE A 63 -12.69 -20.22 -33.39
N GLY A 64 -13.78 -20.53 -34.11
CA GLY A 64 -14.34 -21.88 -34.13
C GLY A 64 -13.45 -22.86 -34.90
N ALA A 65 -13.41 -24.10 -34.44
CA ALA A 65 -12.82 -25.21 -35.18
C ALA A 65 -13.58 -25.41 -36.51
N ILE A 66 -12.86 -25.49 -37.63
CA ILE A 66 -13.44 -25.81 -38.94
C ILE A 66 -13.04 -27.25 -39.28
N THR A 67 -14.02 -28.13 -39.44
CA THR A 67 -13.80 -29.53 -39.85
C THR A 67 -14.30 -29.75 -41.27
N ALA A 68 -13.43 -30.25 -42.13
CA ALA A 68 -13.69 -30.71 -43.49
C ALA A 68 -13.36 -32.21 -43.63
N HIS A 69 -13.63 -32.78 -44.80
CA HIS A 69 -13.62 -34.23 -45.04
C HIS A 69 -12.34 -34.99 -44.63
N ALA A 70 -11.19 -34.32 -44.62
CA ALA A 70 -9.89 -34.90 -44.26
C ALA A 70 -9.04 -33.98 -43.36
N SER A 71 -9.64 -32.97 -42.74
CA SER A 71 -8.91 -31.93 -42.00
C SER A 71 -9.79 -31.32 -40.92
N SER A 72 -9.20 -30.99 -39.77
CA SER A 72 -9.84 -30.14 -38.76
C SER A 72 -8.83 -29.14 -38.21
N THR A 73 -9.27 -27.92 -37.92
CA THR A 73 -8.50 -26.95 -37.14
C THR A 73 -9.05 -26.87 -35.71
N SER A 74 -8.20 -26.79 -34.69
CA SER A 74 -8.66 -26.53 -33.31
C SER A 74 -8.92 -25.04 -33.10
N GLY A 75 -10.00 -24.72 -32.36
CA GLY A 75 -10.27 -23.36 -31.88
C GLY A 75 -9.53 -23.03 -30.57
N THR A 76 -9.69 -21.80 -30.09
CA THR A 76 -9.15 -21.32 -28.81
C THR A 76 -10.25 -20.68 -27.96
N LEU A 77 -10.16 -20.85 -26.64
CA LEU A 77 -10.99 -20.18 -25.63
C LEU A 77 -10.10 -19.80 -24.43
N PHE A 78 -10.39 -18.69 -23.76
CA PHE A 78 -9.79 -18.31 -22.50
C PHE A 78 -10.74 -18.77 -21.38
N ASP A 79 -10.23 -19.59 -20.47
CA ASP A 79 -10.95 -20.12 -19.31
C ASP A 79 -10.12 -19.77 -18.09
N ASP A 80 -10.61 -18.83 -17.29
CA ASP A 80 -9.93 -18.43 -16.06
C ASP A 80 -10.39 -19.34 -14.91
N ALA A 81 -9.42 -19.93 -14.22
CA ALA A 81 -9.68 -20.92 -13.19
C ALA A 81 -9.61 -20.25 -11.82
N THR A 82 -10.68 -20.40 -11.03
CA THR A 82 -10.77 -19.79 -9.71
C THR A 82 -9.55 -20.13 -8.84
N ASP A 83 -8.85 -19.12 -8.32
CA ASP A 83 -7.68 -19.32 -7.48
C ASP A 83 -7.97 -19.11 -5.98
N PHE A 84 -6.93 -19.13 -5.15
CA PHE A 84 -7.05 -18.93 -3.69
C PHE A 84 -7.67 -17.58 -3.31
N CYS A 85 -7.47 -16.55 -4.13
CA CYS A 85 -7.93 -15.18 -3.93
C CYS A 85 -9.41 -15.00 -4.29
N GLU A 86 -9.98 -15.90 -5.08
CA GLU A 86 -11.38 -15.88 -5.50
C GLU A 86 -12.24 -16.91 -4.74
N ASN A 87 -11.59 -17.74 -3.91
CA ASN A 87 -12.26 -18.79 -3.17
C ASN A 87 -12.92 -18.24 -1.90
N THR A 88 -14.22 -17.94 -2.01
CA THR A 88 -15.08 -17.52 -0.89
C THR A 88 -15.13 -18.50 0.30
N ALA A 89 -14.64 -19.74 0.15
CA ALA A 89 -14.54 -20.73 1.23
C ALA A 89 -13.23 -20.68 2.03
N ALA A 90 -12.22 -19.92 1.61
CA ALA A 90 -10.93 -19.77 2.30
C ALA A 90 -10.91 -18.71 3.42
N GLY A 91 -12.06 -18.14 3.78
CA GLY A 91 -12.16 -17.18 4.89
C GLY A 91 -11.66 -15.77 4.57
N VAL A 92 -11.30 -15.48 3.32
CA VAL A 92 -11.24 -14.13 2.76
C VAL A 92 -12.57 -13.81 2.09
N ALA A 93 -13.66 -14.06 2.80
CA ALA A 93 -14.91 -13.40 2.44
C ALA A 93 -14.65 -11.90 2.61
N ASP A 94 -15.01 -11.14 1.58
CA ASP A 94 -15.43 -9.74 1.69
C ASP A 94 -16.21 -9.55 3.00
N GLN A 95 -15.51 -9.09 4.03
CA GLN A 95 -16.07 -8.67 5.30
C GLN A 95 -15.79 -7.17 5.33
N ASP A 96 -16.82 -6.38 5.08
CA ASP A 96 -16.80 -4.92 5.15
C ASP A 96 -15.96 -4.20 4.08
N GLY A 97 -16.22 -4.47 2.79
CA GLY A 97 -16.28 -3.40 1.80
C GLY A 97 -15.01 -2.65 1.40
N ASP A 98 -13.80 -3.17 1.64
CA ASP A 98 -12.56 -2.55 1.13
C ASP A 98 -11.33 -3.47 1.09
N VAL A 99 -11.42 -4.69 0.54
CA VAL A 99 -10.21 -5.34 -0.02
C VAL A 99 -10.59 -6.33 -1.11
N THR A 100 -10.58 -5.85 -2.34
CA THR A 100 -10.61 -6.65 -3.58
C THR A 100 -9.33 -7.50 -3.76
N GLN A 101 -8.49 -7.62 -2.74
CA GLN A 101 -7.16 -8.23 -2.86
C GLN A 101 -6.80 -9.21 -1.77
N CYS A 102 -6.07 -10.22 -2.23
CA CYS A 102 -5.27 -11.21 -1.50
C CYS A 102 -4.13 -10.60 -0.66
N LEU A 103 -4.30 -9.39 -0.13
CA LEU A 103 -3.32 -8.66 0.65
C LEU A 103 -3.97 -8.18 1.96
N VAL A 104 -3.73 -8.92 3.05
CA VAL A 104 -4.13 -8.48 4.39
C VAL A 104 -3.08 -7.51 4.92
N ILE A 105 -3.28 -6.22 4.66
CA ILE A 105 -2.55 -5.18 5.39
C ILE A 105 -3.24 -5.02 6.75
N ASN A 106 -2.63 -5.57 7.80
CA ASN A 106 -3.08 -5.33 9.17
C ASN A 106 -2.80 -3.86 9.54
N LEU A 107 -3.67 -2.94 9.11
CA LEU A 107 -3.77 -1.63 9.72
C LEU A 107 -4.42 -1.84 11.08
N ALA A 108 -3.70 -1.55 12.17
CA ALA A 108 -4.35 -1.41 13.47
C ALA A 108 -5.43 -0.32 13.29
N ALA A 109 -6.70 -0.70 13.37
CA ALA A 109 -7.81 0.21 13.25
C ALA A 109 -7.61 1.38 14.21
N THR A 110 -7.18 2.53 13.69
CA THR A 110 -7.35 3.79 14.40
C THR A 110 -8.79 4.18 14.13
N SER A 111 -9.63 4.02 15.15
CA SER A 111 -11.01 4.46 15.15
C SER A 111 -11.08 5.96 14.87
N GLU A 112 -11.30 6.32 13.62
CA GLU A 112 -11.95 7.57 13.20
C GLU A 112 -13.40 7.22 12.81
#